data_AF-A0A7S4VFJ5-F1
#
_entry.id   AF-A0A7S4VFJ5-F1
#
_cell.length_a   1.000
_cell.length_b   1.000
_cell.length_c   1.000
_cell.angle_alpha   90.00
_cell.angle_beta   90.00
_cell.angle_gamma   90.00
#
_symmetry.space_group_name_H-M   'P 1'
#
loop_
_entity.id
_entity.type
_entity.pdbx_description
1 polymer ?
#
loop_
_entity_poly.entity_id
_entity_poly.type
_entity_poly.pdbx_seq_one_letter_code
_entity_poly.pdbx_strand_id
1 'polypeptide(L)'
;RLQRRDGHRSHFGSSHSSSSHLGSRAEDSPSACTAALEPSAFTMGAYKYLEELWRKKQSDVMRFLARLRNWEFRQLPAIHRCSRPSRPDKARRVGYKAKQGYIVYRVRVKRGDRKKRVAKGIVYGKPCHQGINKWKSVRSLRALAEERIGRKCGGLRVLNSYWVAQDAIHKWFEVILIDPFHKVIRDDPRINWICAPGKKHRELRGLTAAGRKSRGLLNKGRRATKLRPSYRAAYKRHQLMRLRRYR
;
A
#
# COMPACT_ATOMS: atom_id res chain seq x y z
N ARG A 1 -24.96 33.05 22.44
CA ARG A 1 -24.29 34.12 21.67
C ARG A 1 -23.35 33.45 20.67
N LEU A 2 -23.72 33.02 19.45
CA LEU A 2 -24.26 33.78 18.30
C LEU A 2 -23.43 35.09 18.16
N GLN A 3 -22.63 35.32 17.11
CA GLN A 3 -22.88 35.14 15.67
C GLN A 3 -21.58 35.08 14.84
N ARG A 4 -21.71 34.45 13.65
CA ARG A 4 -20.85 34.59 12.47
C ARG A 4 -20.96 36.00 11.88
N ARG A 5 -19.93 36.48 11.16
CA ARG A 5 -20.11 37.49 10.09
C ARG A 5 -19.27 37.09 8.87
N ASP A 6 -19.98 36.68 7.83
CA ASP A 6 -19.54 36.66 6.44
C ASP A 6 -19.95 37.98 5.76
N GLY A 7 -19.16 38.39 4.76
CA GLY A 7 -19.67 39.10 3.58
C GLY A 7 -19.46 40.61 3.52
N HIS A 8 -18.69 41.06 2.52
CA HIS A 8 -19.10 42.16 1.65
C HIS A 8 -18.39 42.05 0.28
N ARG A 9 -19.20 41.83 -0.77
CA ARG A 9 -18.88 42.08 -2.17
C ARG A 9 -19.16 43.55 -2.47
N SER A 10 -18.37 44.15 -3.36
CA SER A 10 -18.72 45.39 -4.07
C SER A 10 -18.74 45.14 -5.57
N HIS A 11 -19.82 45.59 -6.20
CA HIS A 11 -20.01 45.75 -7.64
C HIS A 11 -19.98 47.26 -7.94
N PHE A 12 -19.34 47.64 -9.05
CA PHE A 12 -19.52 48.91 -9.80
C PHE A 12 -19.24 48.53 -11.27
N GLY A 13 -20.18 48.67 -12.22
CA GLY A 13 -20.45 49.88 -13.02
C GLY A 13 -19.45 49.94 -14.19
N SER A 14 -19.77 50.08 -15.49
CA SER A 14 -20.84 50.81 -16.17
C SER A 14 -20.86 50.52 -17.71
N SER A 15 -22.05 50.66 -18.31
CA SER A 15 -22.49 51.08 -19.68
C SER A 15 -21.47 51.69 -20.67
N HIS A 16 -21.65 51.84 -21.99
CA HIS A 16 -22.63 51.49 -23.06
C HIS A 16 -21.96 51.94 -24.40
N SER A 17 -22.38 51.38 -25.55
CA SER A 17 -22.49 51.98 -26.92
C SER A 17 -22.14 50.97 -28.03
N SER A 18 -22.58 51.07 -29.27
CA SER A 18 -23.94 51.09 -29.87
C SER A 18 -23.74 51.29 -31.38
N SER A 19 -24.21 50.37 -32.24
CA SER A 19 -24.62 50.58 -33.66
C SER A 19 -24.93 49.20 -34.28
N SER A 20 -26.18 48.86 -34.61
CA SER A 20 -26.89 49.05 -35.91
C SER A 20 -26.15 48.42 -37.10
N HIS A 21 -26.74 47.64 -38.03
CA HIS A 21 -28.10 47.61 -38.55
C HIS A 21 -28.28 46.40 -39.51
N LEU A 22 -29.55 45.97 -39.70
CA LEU A 22 -30.19 45.47 -40.94
C LEU A 22 -30.19 43.97 -41.33
N GLY A 23 -31.40 43.55 -41.75
CA GLY A 23 -31.73 42.38 -42.58
C GLY A 23 -32.03 41.10 -41.79
N SER A 24 -33.05 40.27 -42.02
CA SER A 24 -34.23 40.20 -42.89
C SER A 24 -34.78 38.78 -42.65
N ARG A 25 -36.09 38.60 -42.70
CA ARG A 25 -36.84 37.34 -42.51
C ARG A 25 -36.23 36.13 -43.23
N ALA A 26 -36.20 34.98 -42.54
CA ALA A 26 -36.52 33.67 -43.10
C ALA A 26 -36.96 32.73 -41.98
N GLU A 27 -38.22 32.29 -42.05
CA GLU A 27 -38.73 31.10 -41.39
C GLU A 27 -38.05 29.88 -42.01
N ASP A 28 -37.44 29.01 -41.20
CA ASP A 28 -37.21 27.61 -41.56
C ASP A 28 -36.88 26.76 -40.31
N SER A 29 -37.85 25.92 -39.95
CA SER A 29 -37.72 24.51 -39.52
C SER A 29 -36.69 24.10 -38.44
N PRO A 30 -37.11 23.46 -37.32
CA PRO A 30 -36.20 22.99 -36.28
C PRO A 30 -35.57 21.64 -36.68
N SER A 31 -34.39 21.67 -37.30
CA SER A 31 -33.55 20.46 -37.37
C SER A 31 -32.81 20.29 -36.04
N ALA A 32 -33.47 19.59 -35.12
CA ALA A 32 -32.87 19.08 -33.90
C ALA A 32 -31.79 18.05 -34.25
N CYS A 33 -30.59 18.51 -34.60
CA CYS A 33 -29.40 17.68 -34.53
C CYS A 33 -28.76 17.85 -33.15
N THR A 34 -29.53 17.52 -32.11
CA THR A 34 -28.94 17.04 -30.86
C THR A 34 -28.29 15.71 -31.18
N ALA A 35 -27.03 15.77 -31.60
CA ALA A 35 -26.13 14.64 -31.45
C ALA A 35 -26.09 14.32 -29.95
N ALA A 36 -26.99 13.45 -29.53
CA ALA A 36 -26.87 12.75 -28.27
C ALA A 36 -25.50 12.10 -28.31
N LEU A 37 -24.55 12.68 -27.59
CA LEU A 37 -23.35 11.99 -27.16
C LEU A 37 -23.85 10.82 -26.33
N GLU A 38 -24.14 9.71 -27.02
CA GLU A 38 -24.23 8.38 -26.45
C GLU A 38 -23.11 8.30 -25.41
N PRO A 39 -23.40 8.06 -24.12
CA PRO A 39 -22.37 7.94 -23.12
C PRO A 39 -21.53 6.74 -23.56
N SER A 40 -20.38 7.03 -24.17
CA SER A 40 -19.42 6.05 -24.64
C SER A 40 -19.33 5.01 -23.54
N ALA A 41 -19.85 3.81 -23.81
CA ALA A 41 -19.89 2.76 -22.80
C ALA A 41 -18.45 2.57 -22.37
N PHE A 42 -18.09 3.10 -21.19
CA PHE A 42 -16.73 3.02 -20.69
C PHE A 42 -16.46 1.53 -20.55
N THR A 43 -15.76 0.95 -21.53
CA THR A 43 -15.44 -0.48 -21.57
C THR A 43 -14.37 -0.73 -20.52
N MET A 44 -14.83 -0.84 -19.27
CA MET A 44 -13.98 -1.03 -18.12
C MET A 44 -13.25 -2.36 -18.27
N GLY A 45 -11.92 -2.35 -18.19
CA GLY A 45 -11.15 -3.60 -18.28
C GLY A 45 -11.47 -4.56 -17.13
N ALA A 46 -11.40 -5.88 -17.37
CA ALA A 46 -11.74 -6.92 -16.38
C ALA A 46 -11.11 -6.72 -14.99
N TYR A 47 -9.85 -6.24 -14.92
CA TYR A 47 -9.16 -5.97 -13.66
C TYR A 47 -9.82 -4.86 -12.81
N LYS A 48 -10.51 -3.93 -13.44
CA LYS A 48 -11.22 -2.85 -12.76
C LYS A 48 -12.45 -3.39 -12.04
N TYR A 49 -13.22 -4.28 -12.68
CA TYR A 49 -14.32 -4.99 -12.02
C TYR A 49 -13.84 -5.84 -10.83
N LEU A 50 -12.74 -6.58 -10.99
CA LEU A 50 -12.13 -7.32 -9.88
C LEU A 50 -11.75 -6.39 -8.72
N GLU A 51 -11.20 -5.22 -9.01
CA GLU A 51 -10.88 -4.25 -7.96
C GLU A 51 -12.13 -3.78 -7.21
N GLU A 52 -13.20 -3.42 -7.90
CA GLU A 52 -14.44 -2.96 -7.27
C GLU A 52 -15.10 -4.07 -6.44
N LEU A 53 -15.08 -5.32 -6.93
CA LEU A 53 -15.53 -6.49 -6.17
C LEU A 53 -14.74 -6.65 -4.86
N TRP A 54 -13.41 -6.53 -4.93
CA TRP A 54 -12.54 -6.60 -3.75
C TRP A 54 -12.63 -5.37 -2.84
N ARG A 55 -13.21 -4.25 -3.27
CA ARG A 55 -13.50 -3.10 -2.39
C ARG A 55 -14.71 -3.42 -1.51
N LYS A 56 -15.78 -4.01 -2.07
CA LYS A 56 -16.99 -4.43 -1.37
C LYS A 56 -16.85 -5.80 -0.65
N LYS A 57 -15.88 -5.94 0.26
CA LYS A 57 -15.57 -7.22 0.95
C LYS A 57 -16.68 -7.75 1.86
N GLN A 58 -17.63 -6.89 2.25
CA GLN A 58 -18.74 -7.25 3.13
C GLN A 58 -19.96 -7.79 2.38
N SER A 59 -19.96 -7.77 1.04
CA SER A 59 -21.02 -8.42 0.27
C SER A 59 -21.04 -9.93 0.54
N ASP A 60 -22.20 -10.54 0.41
CA ASP A 60 -22.37 -11.97 0.74
C ASP A 60 -21.52 -12.88 -0.13
N VAL A 61 -21.39 -12.56 -1.43
CA VAL A 61 -20.49 -13.25 -2.37
C VAL A 61 -19.05 -13.22 -1.86
N MET A 62 -18.53 -12.04 -1.49
CA MET A 62 -17.14 -11.92 -1.03
C MET A 62 -16.91 -12.57 0.32
N ARG A 63 -17.91 -12.51 1.21
CA ARG A 63 -17.87 -13.15 2.53
C ARG A 63 -17.87 -14.68 2.40
N PHE A 64 -18.71 -15.23 1.53
CA PHE A 64 -18.75 -16.66 1.21
C PHE A 64 -17.40 -17.14 0.67
N LEU A 65 -16.87 -16.47 -0.36
CA LEU A 65 -15.55 -16.80 -0.91
C LEU A 65 -14.41 -16.67 0.11
N ALA A 66 -14.48 -15.67 1.00
CA ALA A 66 -13.48 -15.50 2.06
C ALA A 66 -13.55 -16.63 3.10
N ARG A 67 -14.75 -17.13 3.44
CA ARG A 67 -14.93 -18.27 4.36
C ARG A 67 -14.32 -19.55 3.78
N LEU A 68 -14.65 -19.87 2.54
CA LEU A 68 -14.10 -21.05 1.84
C LEU A 68 -12.56 -20.99 1.77
N ARG A 69 -12.00 -19.85 1.34
CA ARG A 69 -10.54 -19.67 1.30
C ARG A 69 -9.90 -19.79 2.68
N ASN A 70 -10.48 -19.18 3.71
CA ASN A 70 -9.95 -19.26 5.06
C ASN A 70 -9.93 -20.71 5.58
N TRP A 71 -10.93 -21.52 5.23
CA TRP A 71 -10.96 -22.94 5.58
C TRP A 71 -9.80 -23.70 4.92
N GLU A 72 -9.63 -23.56 3.60
CA GLU A 72 -8.50 -24.15 2.85
C GLU A 72 -7.15 -23.72 3.46
N PHE A 73 -7.00 -22.44 3.77
CA PHE A 73 -5.72 -21.88 4.24
C PHE A 73 -5.35 -22.30 5.66
N ARG A 74 -6.30 -22.84 6.43
CA ARG A 74 -6.03 -23.41 7.77
C ARG A 74 -5.39 -24.78 7.67
N GLN A 75 -5.82 -25.58 6.70
CA GLN A 75 -5.30 -26.94 6.46
C GLN A 75 -3.88 -26.90 5.89
N LEU A 76 -3.58 -25.89 5.07
CA LEU A 76 -2.26 -25.70 4.51
C LEU A 76 -1.20 -25.29 5.56
N PRO A 77 0.09 -25.60 5.31
CA PRO A 77 1.18 -25.23 6.21
C PRO A 77 1.33 -23.72 6.33
N ALA A 78 2.02 -23.27 7.38
CA ALA A 78 2.16 -21.85 7.69
C ALA A 78 2.79 -21.00 6.56
N ILE A 79 3.67 -21.64 5.76
CA ILE A 79 4.28 -21.08 4.56
C ILE A 79 4.08 -22.09 3.44
N HIS A 80 3.29 -21.72 2.44
CA HIS A 80 2.90 -22.57 1.31
C HIS A 80 3.21 -21.85 -0.02
N ARG A 81 3.69 -22.58 -1.03
CA ARG A 81 3.92 -22.03 -2.38
C ARG A 81 2.61 -22.05 -3.17
N CYS A 82 2.15 -20.90 -3.64
CA CYS A 82 0.98 -20.84 -4.51
C CYS A 82 1.39 -20.98 -5.98
N SER A 83 0.67 -21.82 -6.73
CA SER A 83 0.89 -21.94 -8.18
C SER A 83 0.50 -20.67 -8.93
N ARG A 84 -0.58 -20.01 -8.51
CA ARG A 84 -1.05 -18.73 -9.07
C ARG A 84 -1.45 -17.78 -7.94
N PRO A 85 -1.35 -16.45 -8.13
CA PRO A 85 -1.83 -15.50 -7.13
C PRO A 85 -3.34 -15.59 -6.98
N SER A 86 -3.85 -15.63 -5.74
CA SER A 86 -5.30 -15.65 -5.48
C SER A 86 -6.00 -14.36 -5.95
N ARG A 87 -5.23 -13.28 -6.09
CA ARG A 87 -5.68 -11.95 -6.50
C ARG A 87 -4.81 -11.40 -7.64
N PRO A 88 -5.12 -11.74 -8.90
CA PRO A 88 -4.30 -11.28 -10.04
C PRO A 88 -4.34 -9.77 -10.22
N ASP A 89 -5.48 -9.12 -9.92
CA ASP A 89 -5.64 -7.65 -9.91
C ASP A 89 -4.60 -6.97 -9.01
N LYS A 90 -4.49 -7.45 -7.77
CA LYS A 90 -3.66 -6.85 -6.75
C LYS A 90 -2.19 -7.19 -6.96
N ALA A 91 -1.92 -8.44 -7.34
CA ALA A 91 -0.58 -8.92 -7.66
C ALA A 91 0.05 -8.07 -8.77
N ARG A 92 -0.66 -7.80 -9.86
CA ARG A 92 -0.15 -6.96 -10.97
C ARG A 92 0.18 -5.54 -10.50
N ARG A 93 -0.67 -4.93 -9.67
CA ARG A 93 -0.43 -3.58 -9.12
C ARG A 93 0.83 -3.48 -8.26
N VAL A 94 1.17 -4.54 -7.55
CA VAL A 94 2.38 -4.57 -6.71
C VAL A 94 3.63 -5.01 -7.47
N GLY A 95 3.50 -5.37 -8.75
CA GLY A 95 4.62 -5.66 -9.66
C GLY A 95 4.75 -7.12 -10.11
N TYR A 96 3.78 -7.98 -9.83
CA TYR A 96 3.77 -9.35 -10.36
C TYR A 96 3.58 -9.37 -11.87
N LYS A 97 4.33 -10.23 -12.56
CA LYS A 97 4.14 -10.59 -13.96
C LYS A 97 4.09 -12.11 -14.07
N ALA A 98 3.23 -12.62 -14.91
CA ALA A 98 3.11 -14.06 -15.16
C ALA A 98 4.20 -14.50 -16.15
N LYS A 99 5.44 -14.56 -15.66
CA LYS A 99 6.60 -15.08 -16.39
C LYS A 99 7.51 -15.85 -15.43
N GLN A 100 8.40 -16.67 -15.97
CA GLN A 100 9.32 -17.47 -15.17
C GLN A 100 10.21 -16.57 -14.29
N GLY A 101 10.54 -17.07 -13.09
CA GLY A 101 11.28 -16.34 -12.06
C GLY A 101 10.41 -15.52 -11.09
N TYR A 102 9.11 -15.33 -11.35
CA TYR A 102 8.16 -14.82 -10.34
C TYR A 102 7.53 -15.97 -9.56
N ILE A 103 7.55 -15.86 -8.23
CA ILE A 103 7.04 -16.90 -7.33
C ILE A 103 6.12 -16.25 -6.31
N VAL A 104 5.00 -16.89 -5.98
CA VAL A 104 4.07 -16.41 -4.96
C VAL A 104 4.03 -17.41 -3.81
N TYR A 105 4.23 -16.91 -2.60
CA TYR A 105 4.08 -17.69 -1.37
C TYR A 105 2.95 -17.12 -0.52
N ARG A 106 2.13 -18.00 0.05
CA ARG A 106 1.13 -17.68 1.07
C ARG A 106 1.75 -17.89 2.43
N VAL A 107 1.66 -16.86 3.28
CA VAL A 107 2.24 -16.84 4.62
C VAL A 107 1.15 -16.46 5.61
N ARG A 108 0.97 -17.30 6.64
CA ARG A 108 0.09 -16.98 7.78
C ARG A 108 0.88 -16.32 8.91
N VAL A 109 0.28 -15.30 9.52
CA VAL A 109 0.82 -14.59 10.69
C VAL A 109 -0.25 -14.53 11.77
N LYS A 110 0.10 -14.87 13.01
CA LYS A 110 -0.83 -14.81 14.16
C LYS A 110 -1.26 -13.36 14.41
N ARG A 111 -2.55 -13.16 14.65
CA ARG A 111 -3.16 -11.88 15.03
C ARG A 111 -2.91 -11.58 16.50
N GLY A 112 -3.12 -10.32 16.84
CA GLY A 112 -2.98 -9.81 18.20
C GLY A 112 -1.64 -9.12 18.43
N ASP A 113 -1.51 -8.64 19.66
CA ASP A 113 -0.33 -7.97 20.17
C ASP A 113 0.72 -8.98 20.65
N ARG A 114 1.91 -8.49 20.98
CA ARG A 114 3.03 -9.34 21.40
C ARG A 114 3.22 -9.20 22.89
N LYS A 115 3.10 -10.29 23.64
CA LYS A 115 3.52 -10.33 25.05
C LYS A 115 5.02 -10.07 25.18
N LYS A 116 5.43 -9.24 26.14
CA LYS A 116 6.84 -9.07 26.51
C LYS A 116 7.42 -10.43 26.91
N ARG A 117 8.59 -10.79 26.36
CA ARG A 117 9.27 -12.05 26.67
C ARG A 117 10.03 -11.91 27.98
N VAL A 118 9.37 -12.26 29.08
CA VAL A 118 9.95 -12.28 30.43
C VAL A 118 9.46 -13.52 31.18
N ALA A 119 10.35 -14.11 31.97
CA ALA A 119 10.02 -15.26 32.80
C ALA A 119 8.98 -14.87 33.85
N LYS A 120 7.92 -15.66 33.99
CA LYS A 120 6.80 -15.46 34.94
C LYS A 120 6.10 -14.08 34.89
N GLY A 121 6.39 -13.25 33.88
CA GLY A 121 5.90 -11.87 33.86
C GLY A 121 6.68 -10.91 34.76
N ILE A 122 7.78 -11.33 35.36
CA ILE A 122 8.53 -10.49 36.30
C ILE A 122 9.44 -9.53 35.51
N VAL A 123 9.32 -8.23 35.78
CA VAL A 123 10.16 -7.18 35.20
C VAL A 123 10.77 -6.37 36.34
N TYR A 124 12.09 -6.42 36.45
CA TYR A 124 12.84 -5.61 37.41
C TYR A 124 13.01 -4.17 36.91
N GLY A 125 13.13 -3.22 37.85
CA GLY A 125 13.38 -1.81 37.59
C GLY A 125 12.14 -0.92 37.64
N LYS A 126 12.23 0.24 36.99
CA LYS A 126 11.24 1.33 37.09
C LYS A 126 9.82 0.89 36.68
N PRO A 127 8.75 1.36 37.36
CA PRO A 127 7.36 1.02 37.05
C PRO A 127 6.95 1.22 35.60
N CYS A 128 7.52 2.22 34.90
CA CYS A 128 7.22 2.48 33.49
C CYS A 128 7.53 1.30 32.54
N HIS A 129 8.43 0.38 32.93
CA HIS A 129 8.84 -0.77 32.10
C HIS A 129 8.09 -2.07 32.43
N GLN A 130 7.27 -2.07 33.49
CA GLN A 130 6.61 -3.26 34.05
C GLN A 130 5.40 -3.76 33.24
N GLY A 131 4.94 -3.01 32.22
CA GLY A 131 3.88 -3.48 31.33
C GLY A 131 4.27 -4.74 30.54
N ILE A 132 3.35 -5.71 30.40
CA ILE A 132 3.62 -7.02 29.75
C ILE A 132 2.69 -7.29 28.57
N ASN A 133 1.37 -7.16 28.75
CA ASN A 133 0.37 -7.66 27.80
C ASN A 133 0.08 -6.70 26.63
N LYS A 134 -0.04 -5.40 26.89
CA LYS A 134 -0.47 -4.38 25.90
C LYS A 134 0.66 -3.88 24.99
N TRP A 135 1.65 -4.72 24.72
CA TRP A 135 2.80 -4.37 23.88
C TRP A 135 2.50 -4.55 22.39
N LYS A 136 2.45 -3.44 21.67
CA LYS A 136 2.21 -3.41 20.22
C LYS A 136 3.52 -3.55 19.45
N SER A 137 3.52 -4.36 18.40
CA SER A 137 4.69 -4.48 17.51
C SER A 137 4.87 -3.20 16.69
N VAL A 138 6.11 -2.71 16.62
CA VAL A 138 6.49 -1.57 15.74
C VAL A 138 6.32 -1.94 14.26
N ARG A 139 6.59 -3.20 13.91
CA ARG A 139 6.44 -3.71 12.54
C ARG A 139 5.02 -4.21 12.32
N SER A 140 4.47 -3.93 11.14
CA SER A 140 3.15 -4.44 10.74
C SER A 140 3.18 -5.95 10.52
N LEU A 141 2.04 -6.63 10.69
CA LEU A 141 1.89 -8.07 10.43
C LEU A 141 2.27 -8.45 8.99
N ARG A 142 2.06 -7.53 8.04
CA ARG A 142 2.46 -7.70 6.63
C ARG A 142 3.99 -7.72 6.49
N ALA A 143 4.70 -6.84 7.18
CA ALA A 143 6.17 -6.85 7.19
C ALA A 143 6.70 -8.14 7.86
N LEU A 144 6.08 -8.59 8.96
CA LEU A 144 6.42 -9.86 9.59
C LEU A 144 6.22 -11.07 8.66
N ALA A 145 5.19 -11.05 7.81
CA ALA A 145 4.99 -12.07 6.79
C ALA A 145 6.11 -12.09 5.74
N GLU A 146 6.51 -10.92 5.26
CA GLU A 146 7.64 -10.76 4.32
C GLU A 146 8.94 -11.27 4.94
N GLU A 147 9.21 -10.96 6.22
CA GLU A 147 10.41 -11.43 6.92
C GLU A 147 10.42 -12.95 7.14
N ARG A 148 9.27 -13.56 7.44
CA ARG A 148 9.15 -15.01 7.61
C ARG A 148 9.55 -15.75 6.33
N ILE A 149 9.03 -15.33 5.18
CA ILE A 149 9.39 -15.96 3.90
C ILE A 149 10.80 -15.59 3.45
N GLY A 150 11.25 -14.35 3.67
CA GLY A 150 12.61 -13.94 3.31
C GLY A 150 13.70 -14.73 4.04
N ARG A 151 13.42 -15.15 5.29
CA ARG A 151 14.30 -16.06 6.04
C ARG A 151 14.24 -17.50 5.53
N LYS A 152 13.04 -18.02 5.21
CA LYS A 152 12.88 -19.39 4.70
C LYS A 152 13.45 -19.56 3.29
N CYS A 153 13.29 -18.55 2.43
CA CYS A 153 13.72 -18.56 1.04
C CYS A 153 14.87 -17.55 0.83
N GLY A 154 16.04 -17.79 1.45
CA GLY A 154 17.16 -16.84 1.44
C GLY A 154 17.76 -16.55 0.05
N GLY A 155 17.68 -17.51 -0.88
CA GLY A 155 18.13 -17.34 -2.27
C GLY A 155 17.27 -16.37 -3.07
N LEU A 156 15.98 -16.26 -2.73
CA LEU A 156 15.02 -15.41 -3.45
C LEU A 156 15.06 -13.96 -2.96
N ARG A 157 14.40 -13.07 -3.70
CA ARG A 157 14.26 -11.65 -3.35
C ARG A 157 12.79 -11.29 -3.18
N VAL A 158 12.43 -10.77 -2.01
CA VAL A 158 11.07 -10.28 -1.77
C VAL A 158 10.86 -8.99 -2.55
N LEU A 159 9.89 -9.00 -3.47
CA LEU A 159 9.46 -7.79 -4.20
C LEU A 159 8.52 -6.96 -3.33
N ASN A 160 7.37 -7.55 -3.01
CA ASN A 160 6.26 -6.93 -2.28
C ASN A 160 5.29 -8.02 -1.80
N SER A 161 4.27 -7.62 -1.04
CA SER A 161 3.22 -8.52 -0.56
C SER A 161 1.84 -7.89 -0.64
N TYR A 162 0.77 -8.66 -0.44
CA TYR A 162 -0.58 -8.12 -0.27
C TYR A 162 -1.43 -9.02 0.64
N TRP A 163 -2.47 -8.43 1.22
CA TRP A 163 -3.43 -9.13 2.06
C TRP A 163 -4.40 -9.95 1.19
N VAL A 164 -4.68 -11.18 1.63
CA VAL A 164 -5.60 -12.10 0.93
C VAL A 164 -6.83 -12.39 1.78
N ALA A 165 -6.61 -12.86 3.00
CA ALA A 165 -7.68 -13.30 3.88
C ALA A 165 -7.30 -13.11 5.35
N GLN A 166 -8.30 -13.17 6.24
CA GLN A 166 -8.10 -13.12 7.68
C GLN A 166 -9.20 -13.89 8.39
N ASP A 167 -8.86 -14.49 9.52
CA ASP A 167 -9.80 -15.08 10.47
C ASP A 167 -9.50 -14.52 11.87
N ALA A 168 -10.11 -15.06 12.92
CA ALA A 168 -9.90 -14.54 14.29
C ALA A 168 -8.43 -14.68 14.76
N ILE A 169 -7.74 -15.75 14.38
CA ILE A 169 -6.44 -16.13 14.95
C ILE A 169 -5.26 -15.69 14.06
N HIS A 170 -5.45 -15.64 12.75
CA HIS A 170 -4.43 -15.45 11.73
C HIS A 170 -4.82 -14.42 10.66
N LYS A 171 -3.79 -13.87 10.03
CA LYS A 171 -3.88 -13.11 8.78
C LYS A 171 -2.99 -13.76 7.74
N TRP A 172 -3.52 -13.89 6.52
CA TRP A 172 -2.79 -14.43 5.39
C TRP A 172 -2.37 -13.33 4.43
N PHE A 173 -1.11 -13.41 4.03
CA PHE A 173 -0.52 -12.54 3.02
C PHE A 173 0.06 -13.40 1.91
N GLU A 174 -0.10 -12.95 0.68
CA GLU A 174 0.66 -13.46 -0.45
C GLU A 174 1.86 -12.55 -0.66
N VAL A 175 3.05 -13.14 -0.62
CA VAL A 175 4.32 -12.47 -0.82
C VAL A 175 4.85 -12.88 -2.18
N ILE A 176 5.18 -11.88 -3.00
CA ILE A 176 5.80 -12.08 -4.31
C ILE A 176 7.30 -12.07 -4.11
N LEU A 177 7.91 -13.17 -4.50
CA LEU A 177 9.34 -13.37 -4.56
C LEU A 177 9.79 -13.44 -6.01
N ILE A 178 11.05 -13.08 -6.20
CA ILE A 178 11.72 -13.14 -7.49
C ILE A 178 12.98 -13.98 -7.32
N ASP A 179 13.22 -14.86 -8.28
CA ASP A 179 14.49 -15.55 -8.43
C ASP A 179 15.49 -14.65 -9.19
N PRO A 180 16.54 -14.13 -8.53
CA PRO A 180 17.51 -13.27 -9.19
C PRO A 180 18.44 -14.00 -10.17
N PHE A 181 18.52 -15.34 -10.11
CA PHE A 181 19.39 -16.15 -10.97
C PHE A 181 18.73 -16.57 -12.28
N HIS A 182 17.41 -16.39 -12.40
CA HIS A 182 16.66 -16.76 -13.59
C HIS A 182 16.92 -15.79 -14.76
N LYS A 183 17.25 -16.30 -15.96
CA LYS A 183 17.54 -15.51 -17.18
C LYS A 183 16.47 -14.45 -17.49
N VAL A 184 15.20 -14.87 -17.54
CA VAL A 184 14.02 -14.01 -17.78
C VAL A 184 13.88 -12.81 -16.82
N ILE A 185 14.47 -12.89 -15.63
CA ILE A 185 14.50 -11.78 -14.66
C ILE A 185 15.72 -10.90 -14.87
N ARG A 186 16.89 -11.47 -15.16
CA ARG A 186 18.13 -10.74 -15.43
C ARG A 186 18.05 -9.93 -16.72
N ASP A 187 17.42 -10.50 -17.74
CA ASP A 187 17.30 -9.90 -19.07
C ASP A 187 16.24 -8.79 -19.12
N ASP A 188 15.26 -8.78 -18.20
CA ASP A 188 14.20 -7.77 -18.19
C ASP A 188 14.66 -6.47 -17.48
N PRO A 189 14.82 -5.35 -18.23
CA PRO A 189 15.32 -4.10 -17.69
C PRO A 189 14.38 -3.47 -16.64
N ARG A 190 13.10 -3.87 -16.58
CA ARG A 190 12.13 -3.32 -15.63
C ARG A 190 12.31 -3.87 -14.21
N ILE A 191 12.88 -5.07 -14.08
CA ILE A 191 13.00 -5.78 -12.81
C ILE A 191 14.43 -6.16 -12.43
N ASN A 192 15.36 -6.18 -13.39
CA ASN A 192 16.77 -6.54 -13.19
C ASN A 192 17.45 -5.83 -11.99
N TRP A 193 16.99 -4.63 -11.62
CA TRP A 193 17.46 -3.88 -10.46
C TRP A 193 17.40 -4.70 -9.15
N ILE A 194 16.48 -5.68 -9.06
CA ILE A 194 16.34 -6.54 -7.89
C ILE A 194 17.46 -7.58 -7.76
N CYS A 195 18.14 -7.91 -8.86
CA CYS A 195 19.25 -8.84 -8.90
C CYS A 195 20.54 -8.24 -8.32
N ALA A 196 20.63 -6.90 -8.25
CA ALA A 196 21.80 -6.21 -7.71
C ALA A 196 22.07 -6.63 -6.24
N PRO A 197 23.35 -6.79 -5.83
CA PRO A 197 23.72 -7.26 -4.49
C PRO A 197 23.18 -6.35 -3.37
N GLY A 198 23.07 -5.04 -3.62
CA GLY A 198 22.47 -4.07 -2.70
C GLY A 198 20.98 -4.32 -2.39
N LYS A 199 20.30 -5.20 -3.13
CA LYS A 199 18.88 -5.57 -2.94
C LYS A 199 18.68 -6.91 -2.21
N LYS A 200 19.74 -7.51 -1.65
CA LYS A 200 19.63 -8.65 -0.73
C LYS A 200 18.78 -8.29 0.50
N HIS A 201 17.91 -9.21 0.94
CA HIS A 201 17.10 -9.09 2.16
C HIS A 201 16.48 -7.70 2.42
N ARG A 202 15.74 -7.17 1.43
CA ARG A 202 15.05 -5.87 1.53
C ARG A 202 13.97 -5.86 2.61
N GLU A 203 13.32 -7.00 2.81
CA GLU A 203 12.32 -7.26 3.83
C GLU A 203 12.90 -7.08 5.24
N LEU A 204 14.08 -7.65 5.52
CA LEU A 204 14.74 -7.55 6.83
C LEU A 204 15.20 -6.11 7.15
N ARG A 205 15.54 -5.35 6.11
CA ARG A 205 15.95 -3.93 6.21
C ARG A 205 14.78 -2.94 6.17
N GLY A 206 13.55 -3.44 6.02
CA GLY A 206 12.35 -2.60 5.95
C GLY A 206 12.31 -1.68 4.72
N LEU A 207 12.79 -2.16 3.57
CA LEU A 207 12.79 -1.44 2.28
C LEU A 207 11.61 -1.81 1.38
N THR A 208 10.82 -2.81 1.76
CA THR A 208 9.54 -3.14 1.12
C THR A 208 8.48 -2.08 1.40
N ALA A 209 7.35 -2.12 0.69
CA ALA A 209 6.25 -1.18 0.93
C ALA A 209 5.71 -1.26 2.37
N ALA A 210 5.61 -2.47 2.93
CA ALA A 210 5.20 -2.67 4.32
C ALA A 210 6.23 -2.13 5.31
N GLY A 211 7.52 -2.37 5.09
CA GLY A 211 8.61 -1.84 5.91
C GLY A 211 8.68 -0.32 5.89
N ARG A 212 8.57 0.30 4.71
CA ARG A 212 8.53 1.77 4.55
C ARG A 212 7.35 2.39 5.29
N LYS A 213 6.18 1.74 5.27
CA LYS A 213 5.00 2.16 6.05
C LYS A 213 5.28 2.14 7.55
N SER A 214 5.81 1.04 8.08
CA SER A 214 6.15 0.92 9.51
C SER A 214 7.22 1.91 9.97
N ARG A 215 8.13 2.33 9.07
CA ARG A 215 9.14 3.37 9.35
C ARG A 215 8.61 4.81 9.24
N GLY A 216 7.33 4.99 8.90
CA GLY A 216 6.72 6.31 8.69
C GLY A 216 7.21 7.05 7.43
N LEU A 217 7.86 6.34 6.49
CA LEU A 217 8.48 6.93 5.30
C LEU A 217 7.51 7.19 4.14
N LEU A 218 6.24 6.82 4.28
CA LEU A 218 5.19 7.17 3.32
C LEU A 218 4.85 8.67 3.39
N ASN A 219 4.89 9.26 4.58
CA ASN A 219 4.64 10.68 4.77
C ASN A 219 5.94 11.48 4.55
N LYS A 220 5.79 12.72 4.09
CA LYS A 220 6.87 13.70 3.88
C LYS A 220 6.48 15.04 4.50
N GLY A 221 7.43 15.97 4.59
CA GLY A 221 7.22 17.30 5.18
C GLY A 221 7.41 17.36 6.69
N ARG A 222 6.85 18.40 7.33
CA ARG A 222 7.07 18.77 8.75
C ARG A 222 6.86 17.61 9.73
N ARG A 223 5.88 16.73 9.46
CA ARG A 223 5.58 15.56 10.33
C ARG A 223 6.59 14.41 10.22
N ALA A 224 7.47 14.42 9.22
CA ALA A 224 8.44 13.36 8.93
C ALA A 224 9.90 13.79 9.09
N THR A 225 10.18 15.00 9.58
CA THR A 225 11.53 15.56 9.70
C THR A 225 12.47 14.67 10.52
N LYS A 226 12.01 14.14 11.66
CA LYS A 226 12.81 13.27 12.54
C LYS A 226 12.95 11.82 12.03
N LEU A 227 12.32 11.46 10.91
CA LEU A 227 12.31 10.09 10.40
C LEU A 227 13.29 9.87 9.23
N ARG A 228 13.84 10.94 8.66
CA ARG A 228 14.69 10.91 7.46
C ARG A 228 16.12 11.38 7.79
N PRO A 229 17.18 10.72 7.28
CA PRO A 229 17.18 9.57 6.37
C PRO A 229 16.77 8.24 7.04
N SER A 230 16.96 8.14 8.35
CA SER A 230 16.33 7.16 9.24
C SER A 230 16.19 7.79 10.63
N TYR A 231 15.27 7.27 11.46
CA TYR A 231 15.08 7.81 12.82
C TYR A 231 16.38 7.85 13.63
N ARG A 232 17.15 6.75 13.65
CA ARG A 232 18.44 6.68 14.37
C ARG A 232 19.49 7.61 13.77
N ALA A 233 19.56 7.72 12.45
CA ALA A 233 20.52 8.62 11.79
C ALA A 233 20.20 10.10 12.06
N ALA A 234 18.92 10.48 12.05
CA ALA A 234 18.47 11.82 12.41
C ALA A 234 18.80 12.13 13.88
N TYR A 235 18.50 11.18 14.79
CA TYR A 235 18.86 11.31 16.20
C TYR A 235 20.37 11.49 16.40
N LYS A 236 21.20 10.62 15.81
CA LYS A 236 22.66 10.71 15.88
C LYS A 236 23.17 12.07 15.39
N ARG A 237 22.63 12.58 14.28
CA ARG A 237 23.02 13.89 13.73
C ARG A 237 22.75 15.03 14.70
N HIS A 238 21.63 14.99 15.42
CA HIS A 238 21.23 16.05 16.35
C HIS A 238 21.97 15.97 17.69
N GLN A 239 22.35 14.77 18.12
CA GLN A 239 23.10 14.57 19.36
C GLN A 239 24.63 14.69 19.17
N LEU A 240 25.12 14.66 17.94
CA LEU A 240 26.54 14.78 17.67
C LEU A 240 27.04 16.18 18.02
N MET A 241 27.90 16.28 19.03
CA MET A 241 28.66 17.49 19.32
C MET A 241 29.64 17.73 18.17
N ARG A 242 29.55 18.92 17.54
CA ARG A 242 30.42 19.30 16.42
C ARG A 242 31.52 20.22 16.91
N LEU A 243 32.72 19.68 17.05
CA LEU A 243 33.91 20.46 17.37
C LEU A 243 34.64 20.77 16.06
N ARG A 244 34.54 22.02 15.62
CA ARG A 244 35.27 22.51 14.43
C ARG A 244 36.69 22.91 14.82
N ARG A 245 37.64 22.78 13.89
CA ARG A 245 39.04 23.18 14.09
C ARG A 245 39.15 24.63 14.55
N TYR A 246 38.36 25.50 13.94
CA TYR A 246 38.12 26.86 14.36
C TYR A 246 36.62 26.96 14.65
N ARG A 247 36.26 27.41 15.85
CA ARG A 247 34.88 27.37 16.36
C ARG A 247 33.90 27.99 15.37
#